data_AF-A0A4R6VRK2-F1
#
_entry.id   AF-A0A4R6VRK2-F1
#
_cell.length_a   1.000
_cell.length_b   1.000
_cell.length_c   1.000
_cell.angle_alpha   90.00
_cell.angle_beta   90.00
_cell.angle_gamma   90.00
#
_symmetry.space_group_name_H-M   'P 1'
#
loop_
_entity.id
_entity.type
_entity.pdbx_description
1 polymer ?
#
loop_
_entity_poly.entity_id
_entity_poly.type
_entity_poly.pdbx_seq_one_letter_code
_entity_poly.pdbx_strand_id
1 'polypeptide(L)'
;MDIISAYREVGSYRGAAAICETTPKTVRRVIERHEAGGIAPERRPRPRNYDAVTQVVIDKIAETKGRMSAKRLLPLAVAEGYEGSGRNFRRLVAAAKSEWRRTHHRGRRPAVWAPGEHLVIDWGVLGGLHVFCAVLAWSRVRFVRFAADERAATTFSLLAECFETLGGVPKVVLADRMGCLRADIVAGRVVPTPDYVRFASHYRFRPDFCEGHDPESKGIVENLVGYAKSDLMIGCELVDPDRPHARPGAGGGAGGGAGGGAGGGAGGGAGLDLVAANAAAARWCTQVNAAIHSEIAAVPAERLRDHELALLGGLPALRPRIGGPAMFRKVDRLSCIRHGSARYSVPSAAIGDSVEIRVHAGELSILTRQTGATPPQLLACHPVVGPGEVSILDAHYPAARPVVPTRAVRPRTATEKAFCALGPAAQAFLTGAAAAGSTRLAADLGELVDLGRAHGTEALLEALTRATAFGRWRAEDVRSILAAGHTPTPRPAGDALVVELPSVPTRPLDAYKISPDAAGSGDAS
;
A
#
# COMPACT_ATOMS: atom_id res chain seq x y z
N MET A 1 44.71 -3.44 38.93
CA MET A 1 45.71 -3.59 40.02
C MET A 1 45.73 -2.31 40.84
N ASP A 2 45.81 -2.39 42.18
CA ASP A 2 45.92 -1.19 43.02
C ASP A 2 47.30 -0.51 42.85
N ILE A 3 47.34 0.82 43.00
CA ILE A 3 48.50 1.68 42.76
C ILE A 3 49.70 1.29 43.64
N ILE A 4 49.45 0.87 44.89
CA ILE A 4 50.51 0.48 45.83
C ILE A 4 51.16 -0.84 45.40
N SER A 5 50.35 -1.82 45.01
CA SER A 5 50.83 -3.11 44.52
C SER A 5 51.58 -2.96 43.20
N ALA A 6 51.05 -2.15 42.27
CA ALA A 6 51.72 -1.88 41.00
C ALA A 6 53.09 -1.21 41.19
N TYR A 7 53.23 -0.28 42.14
CA TYR A 7 54.51 0.35 42.46
C TYR A 7 55.54 -0.63 43.07
N ARG A 8 55.11 -1.53 43.95
CA ARG A 8 55.99 -2.55 44.54
C ARG A 8 56.54 -3.52 43.50
N GLU A 9 55.78 -3.81 42.45
CA GLU A 9 56.18 -4.73 41.39
C GLU A 9 57.14 -4.10 40.38
N VAL A 10 56.86 -2.88 39.91
CA VAL A 10 57.68 -2.22 38.88
C VAL A 10 58.77 -1.28 39.43
N GLY A 11 58.76 -0.97 40.72
CA GLY A 11 59.76 -0.15 41.39
C GLY A 11 59.87 1.31 40.93
N SER A 12 58.96 1.80 40.06
CA SER A 12 59.02 3.17 39.54
C SER A 12 57.64 3.82 39.43
N TYR A 13 57.57 5.12 39.72
CA TYR A 13 56.31 5.88 39.65
C TYR A 13 55.73 5.95 38.22
N ARG A 14 56.57 5.94 37.19
CA ARG A 14 56.14 5.96 35.78
C ARG A 14 55.61 4.61 35.33
N GLY A 15 56.27 3.51 35.70
CA GLY A 15 55.81 2.16 35.37
C GLY A 15 54.46 1.84 36.02
N ALA A 16 54.30 2.16 37.31
CA ALA A 16 53.04 1.94 38.00
C ALA A 16 51.91 2.82 37.47
N ALA A 17 52.23 4.05 37.03
CA ALA A 17 51.25 4.95 36.42
C ALA A 17 50.72 4.43 35.08
N ALA A 18 51.58 3.79 34.27
CA ALA A 18 51.18 3.16 33.02
C ALA A 18 50.26 1.95 33.27
N ILE A 19 50.56 1.11 34.28
CA ILE A 19 49.76 -0.06 34.64
C ILE A 19 48.39 0.33 35.22
N CYS A 20 48.35 1.40 36.03
CA CYS A 20 47.11 1.86 36.68
C CYS A 20 46.37 2.94 35.90
N GLU A 21 46.76 3.21 34.65
CA GLU A 21 46.18 4.24 33.77
C GLU A 21 46.02 5.60 34.47
N THR A 22 47.03 6.01 35.23
CA THR A 22 47.01 7.26 35.99
C THR A 22 48.29 8.06 35.75
N THR A 23 48.48 9.17 36.48
CA THR A 23 49.68 9.99 36.33
C THR A 23 50.75 9.58 37.34
N PRO A 24 52.05 9.66 36.99
CA PRO A 24 53.15 9.39 37.93
C PRO A 24 53.10 10.26 39.19
N LYS A 25 52.55 11.47 39.07
CA LYS A 25 52.31 12.39 40.21
C LYS A 25 51.24 11.85 41.15
N THR A 26 50.18 11.22 40.62
CA THR A 26 49.15 10.56 41.42
C THR A 26 49.74 9.35 42.15
N VAL A 27 50.50 8.51 41.46
CA VAL A 27 51.17 7.34 42.06
C VAL A 27 52.09 7.78 43.20
N ARG A 28 53.00 8.72 42.93
CA ARG A 28 53.92 9.27 43.94
C ARG A 28 53.18 9.77 45.18
N ARG A 29 52.13 10.56 45.00
CA ARG A 29 51.30 11.09 46.10
C ARG A 29 50.60 9.98 46.91
N VAL A 30 50.21 8.88 46.27
CA VAL A 30 49.56 7.74 46.93
C VAL A 30 50.59 6.93 47.73
N ILE A 31 51.78 6.68 47.16
CA ILE A 31 52.86 5.96 47.83
C ILE A 31 53.44 6.75 49.00
N GLU A 32 53.80 8.01 48.81
CA GLU A 32 54.33 8.88 49.89
C GLU A 32 53.35 8.97 51.07
N ARG A 33 52.04 9.00 50.79
CA ARG A 33 51.00 8.98 51.82
C ARG A 33 50.91 7.64 52.54
N HIS A 34 50.99 6.54 51.79
CA HIS A 34 50.94 5.19 52.34
C HIS A 34 52.16 4.89 53.22
N GLU A 35 53.36 5.30 52.78
CA GLU A 35 54.60 5.17 53.56
C GLU A 35 54.58 6.03 54.84
N ALA A 36 53.91 7.18 54.80
CA ALA A 36 53.65 8.01 55.98
C ALA A 36 52.52 7.47 56.90
N GLY A 37 51.99 6.27 56.65
CA GLY A 37 50.91 5.65 57.44
C GLY A 37 49.53 6.31 57.25
N GLY A 38 49.36 7.17 56.25
CA GLY A 38 48.11 7.90 56.01
C GLY A 38 47.08 7.10 55.21
N ILE A 39 45.83 7.09 55.66
CA ILE A 39 44.69 6.54 54.91
C ILE A 39 44.25 7.54 53.84
N ALA A 40 43.70 7.05 52.71
CA ALA A 40 43.15 7.92 51.67
C ALA A 40 42.08 8.87 52.26
N PRO A 41 42.13 10.18 51.96
CA PRO A 41 41.14 11.11 52.48
C PRO A 41 39.75 10.73 51.96
N GLU A 42 38.79 10.64 52.86
CA GLU A 42 37.41 10.38 52.52
C GLU A 42 36.90 11.45 51.56
N ARG A 43 36.35 11.02 50.42
CA ARG A 43 35.83 11.94 49.40
C ARG A 43 34.53 12.55 49.91
N ARG A 44 34.63 13.67 50.63
CA ARG A 44 33.45 14.42 51.08
C ARG A 44 32.64 14.88 49.85
N PRO A 45 31.35 14.52 49.73
CA PRO A 45 30.51 15.01 48.67
C PRO A 45 30.45 16.54 48.74
N ARG A 46 30.70 17.21 47.61
CA ARG A 46 30.56 18.68 47.54
C ARG A 46 29.06 19.01 47.59
N PRO A 47 28.63 19.98 48.42
CA PRO A 47 27.24 20.41 48.46
C PRO A 47 26.82 20.89 47.07
N ARG A 48 25.66 20.44 46.61
CA ARG A 48 25.10 20.86 45.33
C ARG A 48 24.26 22.11 45.56
N ASN A 49 24.30 23.01 44.59
CA ASN A 49 23.58 24.29 44.64
C ASN A 49 22.05 24.19 44.76
N TYR A 50 21.48 22.99 44.58
CA TYR A 50 20.04 22.73 44.68
C TYR A 50 19.66 21.90 45.91
N ASP A 51 20.60 21.60 46.80
CA ASP A 51 20.33 20.76 47.98
C ASP A 51 19.24 21.39 48.86
N ALA A 52 19.26 22.73 49.04
CA ALA A 52 18.27 23.48 49.81
C ALA A 52 16.82 23.34 49.30
N VAL A 53 16.63 23.18 47.97
CA VAL A 53 15.29 23.12 47.35
C VAL A 53 14.88 21.72 46.90
N THR A 54 15.73 20.71 47.17
CA THR A 54 15.50 19.34 46.73
C THR A 54 14.23 18.76 47.36
N GLN A 55 14.01 18.99 48.65
CA GLN A 55 12.84 18.47 49.36
C GLN A 55 11.53 19.08 48.84
N VAL A 56 11.50 20.40 48.65
CA VAL A 56 10.33 21.13 48.09
C VAL A 56 9.94 20.58 46.72
N VAL A 57 10.92 20.29 45.87
CA VAL A 57 10.69 19.71 44.54
C VAL A 57 10.12 18.29 44.66
N ILE A 58 10.63 17.47 45.56
CA ILE A 58 10.13 16.11 45.81
C ILE A 58 8.67 16.16 46.30
N ASP A 59 8.37 17.00 47.27
CA ASP A 59 7.04 17.13 47.86
C ASP A 59 6.02 17.61 46.83
N LYS A 60 6.36 18.62 46.02
CA LYS A 60 5.48 19.11 44.94
C LYS A 60 5.29 18.08 43.82
N ILE A 61 6.32 17.28 43.53
CA ILE A 61 6.18 16.15 42.59
C ILE A 61 5.25 15.09 43.18
N ALA A 62 5.34 14.79 44.47
CA ALA A 62 4.47 13.84 45.15
C ALA A 62 3.00 14.32 45.18
N GLU A 63 2.73 15.55 45.61
CA GLU A 63 1.39 16.17 45.61
C GLU A 63 0.76 16.15 44.22
N THR A 64 1.53 16.50 43.19
CA THR A 64 1.02 16.61 41.82
C THR A 64 1.10 15.31 41.03
N LYS A 65 1.50 14.21 41.67
CA LYS A 65 1.69 12.89 41.04
C LYS A 65 2.58 12.97 39.78
N GLY A 66 3.65 13.76 39.85
CA GLY A 66 4.62 13.96 38.77
C GLY A 66 4.18 14.87 37.62
N ARG A 67 2.99 15.47 37.67
CA ARG A 67 2.42 16.28 36.57
C ARG A 67 3.01 17.68 36.45
N MET A 68 3.52 18.26 37.53
CA MET A 68 4.04 19.63 37.51
C MET A 68 5.34 19.72 36.70
N SER A 69 5.43 20.66 35.76
CA SER A 69 6.61 20.82 34.90
C SER A 69 7.74 21.56 35.62
N ALA A 70 8.99 21.33 35.20
CA ALA A 70 10.15 22.07 35.74
C ALA A 70 10.01 23.59 35.56
N LYS A 71 9.34 24.04 34.48
CA LYS A 71 9.02 25.45 34.24
C LYS A 71 8.10 26.03 35.33
N ARG A 72 7.14 25.24 35.82
CA ARG A 72 6.21 25.67 36.88
C ARG A 72 6.81 25.54 38.29
N LEU A 73 7.76 24.63 38.48
CA LEU A 73 8.46 24.44 39.76
C LEU A 73 9.56 25.47 40.00
N LEU A 74 10.14 26.04 38.93
CA LEU A 74 11.28 26.95 39.05
C LEU A 74 10.95 28.24 39.83
N PRO A 75 9.83 28.95 39.59
CA PRO A 75 9.48 30.13 40.39
C PRO A 75 9.29 29.83 41.87
N LEU A 76 8.75 28.65 42.20
CA LEU A 76 8.57 28.20 43.59
C LEU A 76 9.93 27.92 44.24
N ALA A 77 10.84 27.27 43.53
CA ALA A 77 12.19 27.03 44.05
C ALA A 77 13.00 28.32 44.24
N VAL A 78 12.82 29.32 43.36
CA VAL A 78 13.48 30.63 43.51
C VAL A 78 12.95 31.38 44.73
N ALA A 79 11.63 31.32 45.00
CA ALA A 79 11.04 31.90 46.21
C ALA A 79 11.58 31.26 47.50
N GLU A 80 11.97 29.99 47.43
CA GLU A 80 12.60 29.22 48.52
C GLU A 80 14.15 29.35 48.54
N GLY A 81 14.72 30.30 47.79
CA GLY A 81 16.16 30.61 47.84
C GLY A 81 17.04 29.85 46.85
N TYR A 82 16.49 29.28 45.76
CA TYR A 82 17.31 28.68 44.70
C TYR A 82 17.98 29.74 43.81
N GLU A 83 19.31 29.82 43.90
CA GLU A 83 20.14 30.77 43.11
C GLU A 83 20.83 30.11 41.89
N GLY A 84 20.53 28.84 41.60
CA GLY A 84 21.20 28.08 40.55
C GLY A 84 20.63 28.26 39.13
N SER A 85 21.33 27.73 38.13
CA SER A 85 20.86 27.80 36.73
C SER A 85 19.61 26.95 36.48
N GLY A 86 18.75 27.38 35.56
CA GLY A 86 17.57 26.62 35.12
C GLY A 86 17.90 25.28 34.46
N ARG A 87 19.12 25.09 33.94
CA ARG A 87 19.60 23.80 33.42
C ARG A 87 19.83 22.79 34.54
N ASN A 88 20.48 23.20 35.62
CA ASN A 88 20.70 22.33 36.79
C ASN A 88 19.37 22.01 37.49
N PHE A 89 18.46 22.98 37.58
CA PHE A 89 17.13 22.76 38.15
C PHE A 89 16.32 21.72 37.37
N ARG A 90 16.34 21.80 36.03
CA ARG A 90 15.69 20.78 35.17
C ARG A 90 16.27 19.38 35.38
N ARG A 91 17.58 19.25 35.62
CA ARG A 91 18.21 17.97 35.96
C ARG A 91 17.74 17.43 37.31
N LEU A 92 17.63 18.28 38.34
CA LEU A 92 17.05 17.92 39.63
C LEU A 92 15.61 17.41 39.46
N VAL A 93 14.75 18.17 38.77
CA VAL A 93 13.35 17.79 38.53
C VAL A 93 13.27 16.48 37.74
N ALA A 94 14.11 16.29 36.73
CA ALA A 94 14.15 15.04 35.96
C ALA A 94 14.56 13.85 36.82
N ALA A 95 15.58 14.00 37.67
CA ALA A 95 16.03 12.96 38.61
C ALA A 95 14.94 12.64 39.64
N ALA A 96 14.35 13.66 40.29
CA ALA A 96 13.28 13.49 41.26
C ALA A 96 12.02 12.85 40.65
N LYS A 97 11.65 13.21 39.41
CA LYS A 97 10.57 12.54 38.68
C LYS A 97 10.90 11.11 38.27
N SER A 98 12.16 10.85 37.94
CA SER A 98 12.62 9.48 37.64
C SER A 98 12.49 8.60 38.88
N GLU A 99 12.92 9.12 40.02
CA GLU A 99 12.85 8.43 41.31
C GLU A 99 11.41 8.26 41.82
N TRP A 100 10.58 9.29 41.69
CA TRP A 100 9.16 9.19 42.01
C TRP A 100 8.45 8.16 41.14
N ARG A 101 8.73 8.13 39.83
CA ARG A 101 8.21 7.07 38.92
C ARG A 101 8.72 5.69 39.30
N ARG A 102 9.97 5.57 39.77
CA ARG A 102 10.56 4.30 40.21
C ARG A 102 9.95 3.79 41.51
N THR A 103 9.55 4.66 42.43
CA THR A 103 8.97 4.27 43.74
C THR A 103 7.44 4.20 43.73
N HIS A 104 6.79 5.00 42.88
CA HIS A 104 5.34 5.07 42.72
C HIS A 104 4.88 4.48 41.38
N HIS A 105 5.69 3.59 40.79
CA HIS A 105 5.20 2.75 39.72
C HIS A 105 4.03 1.94 40.31
N ARG A 106 2.82 2.17 39.78
CA ARG A 106 1.73 1.20 39.99
C ARG A 106 2.30 -0.12 39.47
N GLY A 107 2.32 -1.14 40.32
CA GLY A 107 2.93 -2.44 40.00
C GLY A 107 2.47 -2.90 38.62
N ARG A 108 3.34 -2.75 37.63
CA ARG A 108 3.17 -3.32 36.30
C ARG A 108 3.68 -4.74 36.48
N ARG A 109 2.82 -5.72 36.72
CA ARG A 109 3.23 -7.07 36.35
C ARG A 109 3.26 -7.06 34.83
N PRO A 110 4.41 -7.35 34.20
CA PRO A 110 4.40 -7.55 32.75
C PRO A 110 3.42 -8.67 32.48
N ALA A 111 2.37 -8.41 31.69
CA ALA A 111 1.52 -9.48 31.21
C ALA A 111 2.43 -10.54 30.56
N VAL A 112 2.33 -11.78 31.04
CA VAL A 112 3.10 -12.91 30.52
C VAL A 112 2.30 -13.46 29.35
N TRP A 113 2.78 -13.21 28.15
CA TRP A 113 2.14 -13.65 26.91
C TRP A 113 2.65 -15.03 26.52
N ALA A 114 1.76 -15.95 26.16
CA ALA A 114 2.18 -17.17 25.48
C ALA A 114 2.30 -16.94 23.97
N PRO A 115 3.21 -17.65 23.27
CA PRO A 115 3.32 -17.57 21.82
C PRO A 115 2.03 -18.04 21.14
N GLY A 116 1.58 -17.27 20.15
CA GLY A 116 0.41 -17.54 19.31
C GLY A 116 -0.92 -17.21 19.98
N GLU A 117 -0.87 -16.71 21.21
CA GLU A 117 -2.05 -16.51 22.02
C GLU A 117 -2.74 -15.19 21.71
N HIS A 118 -2.02 -14.07 21.77
CA HIS A 118 -2.61 -12.73 21.73
C HIS A 118 -2.05 -11.88 20.58
N LEU A 119 -2.95 -11.40 19.73
CA LEU A 119 -2.72 -10.26 18.86
C LEU A 119 -3.41 -9.04 19.46
N VAL A 120 -2.65 -7.98 19.67
CA VAL A 120 -3.17 -6.72 20.18
C VAL A 120 -3.36 -5.77 19.03
N ILE A 121 -4.54 -5.13 18.94
CA ILE A 121 -4.87 -4.19 17.87
C ILE A 121 -5.30 -2.83 18.42
N ASP A 122 -4.93 -1.78 17.69
CA ASP A 122 -5.33 -0.41 18.00
C ASP A 122 -5.43 0.46 16.75
N TRP A 123 -6.16 1.56 16.87
CA TRP A 123 -6.23 2.63 15.88
C TRP A 123 -5.53 3.88 16.39
N GLY A 124 -4.89 4.59 15.47
CA GLY A 124 -4.36 5.92 15.71
C GLY A 124 -4.62 6.84 14.52
N VAL A 125 -4.17 8.08 14.67
CA VAL A 125 -4.13 9.06 13.58
C VAL A 125 -2.69 9.51 13.39
N LEU A 126 -2.23 9.52 12.14
CA LEU A 126 -0.89 9.96 11.74
C LEU A 126 -0.97 10.75 10.44
N GLY A 127 -0.46 12.00 10.45
CA GLY A 127 -0.48 12.85 9.25
C GLY A 127 -1.88 13.13 8.69
N GLY A 128 -2.93 13.04 9.52
CA GLY A 128 -4.33 13.19 9.11
C GLY A 128 -4.97 11.92 8.53
N LEU A 129 -4.24 10.81 8.41
CA LEU A 129 -4.76 9.50 8.03
C LEU A 129 -4.99 8.62 9.26
N HIS A 130 -5.98 7.74 9.17
CA HIS A 130 -6.19 6.69 10.18
C HIS A 130 -5.13 5.60 9.99
N VAL A 131 -4.53 5.14 11.08
CA VAL A 131 -3.50 4.10 11.08
C VAL A 131 -3.94 2.95 11.97
N PHE A 132 -4.13 1.79 11.36
CA PHE A 132 -4.38 0.53 12.03
C PHE A 132 -3.05 -0.10 12.41
N CYS A 133 -2.91 -0.49 13.68
CA CYS A 133 -1.74 -1.16 14.20
C CYS A 133 -2.14 -2.49 14.83
N ALA A 134 -1.37 -3.54 14.54
CA ALA A 134 -1.50 -4.84 15.17
C ALA A 134 -0.11 -5.36 15.59
N VAL A 135 -0.05 -6.07 16.72
CA VAL A 135 1.19 -6.68 17.23
C VAL A 135 0.95 -8.01 17.91
N LEU A 136 1.72 -9.03 17.56
CA LEU A 136 1.76 -10.27 18.31
C LEU A 136 2.44 -10.02 19.66
N ALA A 137 1.74 -10.30 20.75
CA ALA A 137 2.17 -9.88 22.08
C ALA A 137 3.49 -10.54 22.51
N TRP A 138 3.76 -11.78 22.07
CA TRP A 138 4.96 -12.52 22.44
C TRP A 138 6.17 -12.25 21.52
N SER A 139 6.04 -12.41 20.20
CA SER A 139 7.14 -12.18 19.25
C SER A 139 7.42 -10.71 18.97
N ARG A 140 6.45 -9.83 19.24
CA ARG A 140 6.48 -8.40 18.87
C ARG A 140 6.46 -8.12 17.37
N VAL A 141 6.04 -9.09 16.54
CA VAL A 141 5.82 -8.84 15.11
C VAL A 141 4.71 -7.82 14.95
N ARG A 142 4.99 -6.76 14.18
CA ARG A 142 4.09 -5.63 13.93
C ARG A 142 3.50 -5.70 12.53
N PHE A 143 2.25 -5.28 12.43
CA PHE A 143 1.55 -5.02 11.19
C PHE A 143 0.92 -3.64 11.27
N VAL A 144 1.14 -2.80 10.26
CA VAL A 144 0.63 -1.42 10.21
C VAL A 144 0.11 -1.11 8.81
N ARG A 145 -1.08 -0.51 8.76
CA ARG A 145 -1.72 -0.01 7.52
C ARG A 145 -2.46 1.29 7.76
N PHE A 146 -2.50 2.12 6.74
CA PHE A 146 -3.32 3.32 6.68
C PHE A 146 -4.69 3.02 6.09
N ALA A 147 -5.68 3.77 6.55
CA ALA A 147 -7.03 3.74 6.02
C ALA A 147 -7.67 5.13 5.98
N ALA A 148 -8.73 5.24 5.18
CA ALA A 148 -9.56 6.43 5.10
C ALA A 148 -10.56 6.58 6.25
N ASP A 149 -10.88 5.48 6.96
CA ASP A 149 -11.80 5.47 8.10
C ASP A 149 -11.52 4.30 9.06
N GLU A 150 -12.15 4.33 10.23
CA GLU A 150 -12.07 3.30 11.28
C GLU A 150 -13.36 2.45 11.37
N ARG A 151 -14.08 2.31 10.25
CA ARG A 151 -15.35 1.55 10.23
C ARG A 151 -15.09 0.05 10.38
N ALA A 152 -16.11 -0.67 10.83
CA ALA A 152 -16.02 -2.12 11.04
C ALA A 152 -15.54 -2.89 9.78
N ALA A 153 -16.05 -2.54 8.59
CA ALA A 153 -15.63 -3.16 7.34
C ALA A 153 -14.14 -2.95 7.04
N THR A 154 -13.61 -1.76 7.34
CA THR A 154 -12.20 -1.41 7.18
C THR A 154 -11.35 -2.15 8.20
N THR A 155 -11.76 -2.19 9.48
CA THR A 155 -11.08 -2.94 10.53
C THR A 155 -11.02 -4.44 10.22
N PHE A 156 -12.12 -5.06 9.77
CA PHE A 156 -12.14 -6.48 9.39
C PHE A 156 -11.27 -6.77 8.17
N SER A 157 -11.25 -5.84 7.21
CA SER A 157 -10.39 -5.91 6.03
C SER A 157 -8.91 -5.96 6.41
N LEU A 158 -8.50 -5.07 7.32
CA LEU A 158 -7.10 -4.98 7.78
C LEU A 158 -6.72 -6.12 8.73
N LEU A 159 -7.66 -6.64 9.53
CA LEU A 159 -7.46 -7.86 10.31
C LEU A 159 -7.25 -9.09 9.42
N ALA A 160 -8.06 -9.24 8.37
CA ALA A 160 -7.89 -10.34 7.42
C ALA A 160 -6.52 -10.28 6.74
N GLU A 161 -6.12 -9.10 6.25
CA GLU A 161 -4.78 -8.89 5.68
C GLU A 161 -3.67 -9.16 6.71
N CYS A 162 -3.87 -8.76 7.98
CA CYS A 162 -2.93 -9.04 9.05
C CYS A 162 -2.74 -10.55 9.25
N PHE A 163 -3.83 -11.33 9.36
CA PHE A 163 -3.73 -12.78 9.54
C PHE A 163 -3.03 -13.46 8.36
N GLU A 164 -3.31 -13.03 7.14
CA GLU A 164 -2.65 -13.54 5.94
C GLU A 164 -1.16 -13.19 5.92
N THR A 165 -0.80 -11.96 6.30
CA THR A 165 0.59 -11.53 6.42
C THR A 165 1.34 -12.30 7.50
N LEU A 166 0.68 -12.64 8.61
CA LEU A 166 1.24 -13.48 9.67
C LEU A 166 1.31 -14.96 9.28
N GLY A 167 0.55 -15.40 8.27
CA GLY A 167 0.44 -16.81 7.88
C GLY A 167 -0.47 -17.65 8.78
N GLY A 168 -1.26 -17.02 9.66
CA GLY A 168 -2.09 -17.72 10.62
C GLY A 168 -2.92 -16.78 11.50
N VAL A 169 -3.82 -17.37 12.29
CA VAL A 169 -4.76 -16.65 13.17
C VAL A 169 -4.37 -16.85 14.64
N PRO A 170 -4.16 -15.79 15.44
CA PRO A 170 -3.93 -15.88 16.88
C PRO A 170 -5.18 -16.41 17.61
N LYS A 171 -5.00 -17.00 18.79
CA LYS A 171 -6.14 -17.52 19.60
C LYS A 171 -7.08 -16.40 20.06
N VAL A 172 -6.52 -15.23 20.37
CA VAL A 172 -7.22 -14.08 20.94
C VAL A 172 -6.82 -12.82 20.19
N VAL A 173 -7.82 -12.03 19.81
CA VAL A 173 -7.61 -10.66 19.31
C VAL A 173 -8.06 -9.69 20.40
N LEU A 174 -7.10 -9.03 21.02
CA LEU A 174 -7.29 -8.05 22.07
C LEU A 174 -7.37 -6.65 21.45
N ALA A 175 -8.56 -6.07 21.45
CA ALA A 175 -8.81 -4.74 20.92
C ALA A 175 -8.98 -3.70 22.05
N ASP A 176 -8.74 -2.43 21.77
CA ASP A 176 -9.33 -1.38 22.60
C ASP A 176 -10.86 -1.36 22.45
N ARG A 177 -11.56 -0.65 23.33
CA ARG A 177 -13.03 -0.49 23.33
C ARG A 177 -13.49 0.44 22.19
N MET A 178 -13.06 0.16 20.96
CA MET A 178 -13.40 0.92 19.76
C MET A 178 -14.87 0.70 19.36
N GLY A 179 -15.55 1.79 19.01
CA GLY A 179 -16.99 1.78 18.72
C GLY A 179 -17.39 0.90 17.53
N CYS A 180 -16.46 0.61 16.61
CA CYS A 180 -16.75 -0.26 15.46
C CYS A 180 -16.80 -1.76 15.81
N LEU A 181 -16.19 -2.17 16.93
CA LEU A 181 -16.17 -3.57 17.39
C LEU A 181 -17.06 -3.83 18.60
N ARG A 182 -17.41 -2.77 19.35
CA ARG A 182 -18.28 -2.83 20.53
C ARG A 182 -19.72 -2.48 20.18
N ALA A 183 -20.65 -3.38 20.51
CA ALA A 183 -22.07 -3.06 20.53
C ALA A 183 -22.51 -2.40 21.84
N ASP A 184 -22.09 -2.96 22.98
CA ASP A 184 -22.54 -2.49 24.30
C ASP A 184 -21.51 -2.81 25.41
N ILE A 185 -21.78 -2.36 26.63
CA ILE A 185 -21.05 -2.73 27.85
C ILE A 185 -22.05 -3.20 28.90
N VAL A 186 -21.99 -4.48 29.26
CA VAL A 186 -22.87 -5.09 30.26
C VAL A 186 -22.03 -5.58 31.43
N ALA A 187 -22.36 -5.12 32.65
CA ALA A 187 -21.62 -5.46 33.87
C ALA A 187 -20.09 -5.25 33.76
N GLY A 188 -19.67 -4.16 33.11
CA GLY A 188 -18.25 -3.82 32.91
C GLY A 188 -17.54 -4.61 31.80
N ARG A 189 -18.20 -5.60 31.19
CA ARG A 189 -17.69 -6.41 30.08
C ARG A 189 -18.20 -5.89 28.74
N VAL A 190 -17.33 -5.90 27.73
CA VAL A 190 -17.66 -5.44 26.39
C VAL A 190 -18.46 -6.51 25.66
N VAL A 191 -19.59 -6.13 25.07
CA VAL A 191 -20.37 -6.97 24.16
C VAL A 191 -19.92 -6.66 22.72
N PRO A 192 -19.34 -7.63 21.99
CA PRO A 192 -18.91 -7.41 20.61
C PRO A 192 -20.10 -7.21 19.66
N THR A 193 -19.90 -6.50 18.55
CA THR A 193 -20.91 -6.39 17.49
C THR A 193 -21.20 -7.75 16.83
N PRO A 194 -22.43 -8.01 16.36
CA PRO A 194 -22.76 -9.26 15.66
C PRO A 194 -21.86 -9.55 14.46
N ASP A 195 -21.45 -8.50 13.73
CA ASP A 195 -20.50 -8.64 12.63
C ASP A 195 -19.12 -9.07 13.10
N TYR A 196 -18.63 -8.51 14.22
CA TYR A 196 -17.33 -8.92 14.78
C TYR A 196 -17.37 -10.36 15.31
N VAL A 197 -18.47 -10.79 15.92
CA VAL A 197 -18.67 -12.20 16.31
C VAL A 197 -18.66 -13.11 15.09
N ARG A 198 -19.36 -12.76 14.01
CA ARG A 198 -19.33 -13.55 12.75
C ARG A 198 -17.92 -13.65 12.17
N PHE A 199 -17.21 -12.53 12.13
CA PHE A 199 -15.83 -12.47 11.66
C PHE A 199 -14.89 -13.34 12.52
N ALA A 200 -15.03 -13.24 13.85
CA ALA A 200 -14.28 -14.04 14.81
C ALA A 200 -14.53 -15.54 14.66
N SER A 201 -15.80 -15.94 14.49
CA SER A 201 -16.17 -17.34 14.24
C SER A 201 -15.60 -17.87 12.92
N HIS A 202 -15.56 -17.04 11.87
CA HIS A 202 -14.99 -17.43 10.56
C HIS A 202 -13.49 -17.72 10.64
N TYR A 203 -12.73 -16.87 11.34
CA TYR A 203 -11.29 -17.05 11.55
C TYR A 203 -10.93 -17.89 12.78
N ARG A 204 -11.92 -18.26 13.60
CA ARG A 204 -11.80 -19.09 14.81
C ARG A 204 -10.92 -18.48 15.92
N PHE A 205 -10.96 -17.16 16.09
CA PHE A 205 -10.34 -16.49 17.24
C PHE A 205 -11.38 -16.05 18.27
N ARG A 206 -10.94 -15.83 19.52
CA ARG A 206 -11.76 -15.24 20.59
C ARG A 206 -11.61 -13.71 20.57
N PRO A 207 -12.68 -12.93 20.39
CA PRO A 207 -12.61 -11.48 20.56
C PRO A 207 -12.44 -11.14 22.05
N ASP A 208 -11.50 -10.26 22.37
CA ASP A 208 -11.29 -9.76 23.72
C ASP A 208 -11.05 -8.24 23.69
N PHE A 209 -11.26 -7.58 24.83
CA PHE A 209 -11.19 -6.13 24.93
C PHE A 209 -10.44 -5.67 26.17
N CYS A 210 -9.63 -4.62 26.02
CA CYS A 210 -8.94 -4.01 27.14
C CYS A 210 -9.94 -3.54 28.22
N GLU A 211 -9.64 -3.82 29.48
CA GLU A 211 -10.43 -3.25 30.57
C GLU A 211 -10.14 -1.75 30.71
N GLY A 212 -11.15 -0.97 31.12
CA GLY A 212 -11.03 0.49 31.22
C GLY A 212 -9.87 0.94 32.12
N HIS A 213 -9.41 0.08 33.03
CA HIS A 213 -8.39 0.34 34.03
C HIS A 213 -7.25 -0.70 34.07
N ASP A 214 -7.04 -1.49 33.00
CA ASP A 214 -5.94 -2.48 32.92
C ASP A 214 -4.64 -1.83 32.38
N PRO A 215 -3.63 -1.53 33.22
CA PRO A 215 -2.37 -0.93 32.79
C PRO A 215 -1.45 -1.90 32.05
N GLU A 216 -1.71 -3.21 32.13
CA GLU A 216 -0.84 -4.25 31.59
C GLU A 216 -1.09 -4.42 30.09
N SER A 217 -2.35 -4.61 29.69
CA SER A 217 -2.77 -4.61 28.29
C SER A 217 -2.57 -3.25 27.63
N LYS A 218 -2.87 -2.16 28.35
CA LYS A 218 -2.64 -0.80 27.85
C LYS A 218 -1.17 -0.48 27.61
N GLY A 219 -0.25 -1.11 28.32
CA GLY A 219 1.18 -0.86 28.15
C GLY A 219 1.74 -1.26 26.77
N ILE A 220 1.22 -2.34 26.18
CA ILE A 220 1.55 -2.75 24.81
C ILE A 220 0.81 -1.87 23.80
N VAL A 221 -0.47 -1.59 24.06
CA VAL A 221 -1.31 -0.76 23.20
C VAL A 221 -0.73 0.67 23.08
N GLU A 222 -0.39 1.29 24.20
CA GLU A 222 0.20 2.63 24.29
C GLU A 222 1.60 2.67 23.65
N ASN A 223 2.41 1.61 23.81
CA ASN A 223 3.71 1.50 23.13
C ASN A 223 3.55 1.24 21.63
N LEU A 224 2.57 0.45 21.18
CA LEU A 224 2.36 0.11 19.78
C LEU A 224 2.08 1.35 18.94
N VAL A 225 1.13 2.17 19.38
CA VAL A 225 0.78 3.44 18.73
C VAL A 225 1.90 4.48 18.93
N GLY A 226 2.61 4.46 20.07
CA GLY A 226 3.78 5.31 20.31
C GLY A 226 4.94 5.03 19.35
N TYR A 227 5.30 3.76 19.11
CA TYR A 227 6.36 3.35 18.18
C TYR A 227 5.98 3.59 16.72
N ALA A 228 4.74 3.28 16.32
CA ALA A 228 4.26 3.62 14.98
C ALA A 228 4.25 5.15 14.76
N LYS A 229 3.91 5.96 15.76
CA LYS A 229 3.98 7.42 15.67
C LYS A 229 5.41 7.98 15.65
N SER A 230 6.38 7.30 16.27
CA SER A 230 7.75 7.80 16.41
C SER A 230 8.65 7.40 15.23
N ASP A 231 8.57 6.14 14.79
CA ASP A 231 9.47 5.56 13.79
C ASP A 231 8.89 5.61 12.37
N LEU A 232 7.57 5.53 12.20
CA LEU A 232 6.91 5.58 10.88
C LEU A 232 6.93 7.01 10.30
N MET A 233 6.98 8.05 11.15
CA MET A 233 7.12 9.45 10.70
C MET A 233 8.46 9.70 10.00
N ILE A 234 9.52 8.97 10.36
CA ILE A 234 10.86 9.15 9.79
C ILE A 234 11.02 8.30 8.52
N GLY A 235 10.41 7.11 8.46
CA GLY A 235 10.63 6.15 7.39
C GLY A 235 9.76 6.28 6.14
N CYS A 236 8.61 6.98 6.21
CA CYS A 236 7.65 7.00 5.10
C CYS A 236 7.69 8.26 4.22
N GLU A 237 8.53 9.27 4.51
CA GLU A 237 8.55 10.55 3.76
C GLU A 237 7.15 11.18 3.58
N LEU A 238 6.20 10.91 4.48
CA LEU A 238 4.82 11.39 4.37
C LEU A 238 4.65 12.84 4.85
N VAL A 239 5.75 13.54 5.14
CA VAL A 239 5.76 14.95 5.51
C VAL A 239 6.90 15.66 4.79
N ASP A 240 6.55 16.50 3.82
CA ASP A 240 7.36 17.66 3.48
C ASP A 240 7.32 18.61 4.70
N PRO A 241 8.44 18.86 5.38
CA PRO A 241 8.48 19.68 6.59
C PRO A 241 8.05 21.14 6.38
N ASP A 242 7.95 21.61 5.13
CA ASP A 242 7.60 23.00 4.79
C ASP A 242 6.11 23.22 4.45
N ARG A 243 5.26 22.17 4.52
CA ARG A 243 3.84 22.29 4.15
C ARG A 243 2.98 22.83 5.32
N PRO A 244 2.30 23.98 5.19
CA PRO A 244 1.52 24.56 6.29
C PRO A 244 0.31 23.69 6.66
N HIS A 245 0.18 23.35 7.93
CA HIS A 245 -0.96 22.62 8.48
C HIS A 245 -2.28 23.40 8.30
N ALA A 246 -3.23 22.84 7.55
CA ALA A 246 -4.59 23.37 7.51
C ALA A 246 -5.27 23.19 8.89
N ARG A 247 -5.73 24.29 9.48
CA ARG A 247 -6.48 24.27 10.75
C ARG A 247 -7.84 23.61 10.54
N PRO A 248 -8.33 22.80 11.49
CA PRO A 248 -9.71 22.34 11.44
C PRO A 248 -10.64 23.53 11.68
N GLY A 249 -11.52 23.79 10.70
CA GLY A 249 -12.53 24.84 10.77
C GLY A 249 -13.52 24.57 11.91
N ALA A 250 -13.74 25.59 12.74
CA ALA A 250 -14.79 25.65 13.74
C ALA A 250 -16.18 25.64 13.06
N GLY A 251 -17.18 25.13 13.79
CA GLY A 251 -18.46 24.69 13.23
C GLY A 251 -19.41 25.77 12.73
N GLY A 252 -20.48 25.31 12.09
CA GLY A 252 -21.62 26.13 11.65
C GLY A 252 -22.78 25.28 11.13
N GLY A 253 -23.80 25.11 11.99
CA GLY A 253 -25.25 25.14 11.69
C GLY A 253 -25.84 24.36 10.52
N ALA A 254 -26.80 23.50 10.86
CA ALA A 254 -27.78 22.89 9.96
C ALA A 254 -28.66 23.91 9.21
N GLY A 255 -29.05 23.55 7.98
CA GLY A 255 -30.11 24.20 7.21
C GLY A 255 -30.23 23.57 5.81
N GLY A 256 -31.37 22.96 5.51
CA GLY A 256 -31.58 22.09 4.35
C GLY A 256 -31.79 22.79 3.01
N GLY A 257 -31.76 21.99 1.95
CA GLY A 257 -32.13 22.40 0.59
C GLY A 257 -31.75 21.34 -0.44
N ALA A 258 -32.75 20.68 -1.00
CA ALA A 258 -32.61 19.74 -2.12
C ALA A 258 -32.28 20.48 -3.43
N GLY A 259 -31.49 19.85 -4.31
CA GLY A 259 -31.26 20.33 -5.67
C GLY A 259 -30.15 19.55 -6.37
N GLY A 260 -30.52 18.78 -7.39
CA GLY A 260 -29.58 18.03 -8.23
C GLY A 260 -28.73 18.91 -9.14
N GLY A 261 -27.61 18.37 -9.60
CA GLY A 261 -26.75 19.00 -10.59
C GLY A 261 -25.46 18.21 -10.79
N ALA A 262 -25.44 17.39 -11.85
CA ALA A 262 -24.21 16.85 -12.40
C ALA A 262 -23.31 18.00 -12.87
N GLY A 263 -22.07 18.02 -12.42
CA GLY A 263 -21.07 19.00 -12.82
C GLY A 263 -19.69 18.52 -12.41
N GLY A 264 -18.96 17.97 -13.39
CA GLY A 264 -17.55 17.62 -13.24
C GLY A 264 -16.71 18.86 -12.93
N GLY A 265 -15.90 18.76 -11.89
CA GLY A 265 -14.88 19.73 -11.52
C GLY A 265 -13.74 19.00 -10.86
N ALA A 266 -12.71 18.69 -11.65
CA ALA A 266 -11.42 18.22 -11.18
C ALA A 266 -10.74 19.35 -10.39
N GLY A 267 -11.03 19.43 -9.09
CA GLY A 267 -10.32 20.28 -8.13
C GLY A 267 -9.21 19.46 -7.47
N GLY A 268 -7.97 19.64 -7.93
CA GLY A 268 -6.78 18.99 -7.38
C GLY A 268 -6.48 19.44 -5.95
N GLY A 269 -7.04 18.74 -4.97
CA GLY A 269 -6.40 18.59 -3.66
C GLY A 269 -5.48 17.37 -3.75
N ALA A 270 -4.16 17.57 -3.66
CA ALA A 270 -3.20 16.47 -3.56
C ALA A 270 -3.44 15.70 -2.25
N GLY A 271 -4.42 14.78 -2.28
CA GLY A 271 -4.69 13.83 -1.23
C GLY A 271 -3.55 12.82 -1.16
N LEU A 272 -3.12 12.49 0.06
CA LEU A 272 -2.14 11.44 0.31
C LEU A 272 -2.62 10.15 -0.37
N ASP A 273 -1.81 9.59 -1.26
CA ASP A 273 -2.11 8.33 -1.91
C ASP A 273 -2.05 7.19 -0.88
N LEU A 274 -3.24 6.68 -0.52
CA LEU A 274 -3.38 5.59 0.44
C LEU A 274 -2.64 4.32 0.00
N VAL A 275 -2.54 4.09 -1.32
CA VAL A 275 -1.84 2.94 -1.88
C VAL A 275 -0.34 3.08 -1.64
N ALA A 276 0.24 4.23 -2.00
CA ALA A 276 1.65 4.51 -1.72
C ALA A 276 1.97 4.48 -0.22
N ALA A 277 1.09 5.04 0.63
CA ALA A 277 1.25 5.03 2.08
C ALA A 277 1.25 3.60 2.65
N ASN A 278 0.35 2.73 2.17
CA ASN A 278 0.32 1.33 2.57
C ASN A 278 1.51 0.52 2.06
N ALA A 279 1.99 0.80 0.85
CA ALA A 279 3.22 0.20 0.34
C ALA A 279 4.44 0.59 1.19
N ALA A 280 4.53 1.86 1.61
CA ALA A 280 5.57 2.32 2.52
C ALA A 280 5.45 1.67 3.92
N ALA A 281 4.24 1.59 4.48
CA ALA A 281 3.99 0.93 5.76
C ALA A 281 4.39 -0.56 5.73
N ALA A 282 4.10 -1.28 4.64
CA ALA A 282 4.50 -2.67 4.47
C ALA A 282 6.03 -2.85 4.45
N ARG A 283 6.76 -1.96 3.75
CA ARG A 283 8.23 -1.95 3.75
C ARG A 283 8.79 -1.67 5.14
N TRP A 284 8.24 -0.69 5.85
CA TRP A 284 8.64 -0.38 7.21
C TRP A 284 8.39 -1.54 8.18
N CYS A 285 7.23 -2.22 8.10
CA CYS A 285 6.95 -3.40 8.91
C CYS A 285 8.00 -4.49 8.68
N THR A 286 8.39 -4.72 7.42
CA THR A 286 9.44 -5.68 7.07
C THR A 286 10.77 -5.34 7.75
N GLN A 287 11.17 -4.06 7.71
CA GLN A 287 12.41 -3.59 8.33
C GLN A 287 12.39 -3.73 9.87
N VAL A 288 11.33 -3.24 10.52
CA VAL A 288 11.23 -3.28 11.99
C VAL A 288 11.12 -4.70 12.51
N ASN A 289 10.42 -5.59 11.80
CA ASN A 289 10.31 -6.99 12.20
C ASN A 289 11.61 -7.78 11.96
N ALA A 290 12.51 -7.29 11.12
CA ALA A 290 13.84 -7.87 10.89
C ALA A 290 14.92 -7.31 11.84
N ALA A 291 14.64 -6.22 12.56
CA ALA A 291 15.57 -5.61 13.52
C ALA A 291 15.46 -6.24 14.92
N ILE A 292 16.56 -6.20 15.68
CA ILE A 292 16.56 -6.63 17.09
C ILE A 292 15.66 -5.70 17.90
N HIS A 293 14.63 -6.26 18.52
CA HIS A 293 13.70 -5.51 19.35
C HIS A 293 14.24 -5.32 20.76
N SER A 294 14.29 -4.06 21.24
CA SER A 294 14.93 -3.68 22.51
C SER A 294 14.38 -4.38 23.74
N GLU A 295 13.06 -4.57 23.85
CA GLU A 295 12.45 -5.19 25.05
C GLU A 295 12.63 -6.70 25.11
N ILE A 296 12.73 -7.37 23.96
CA ILE A 296 12.82 -8.85 23.90
C ILE A 296 14.21 -9.34 23.52
N ALA A 297 15.12 -8.41 23.19
CA ALA A 297 16.50 -8.66 22.74
C ALA A 297 16.62 -9.73 21.64
N ALA A 298 15.65 -9.77 20.72
CA ALA A 298 15.54 -10.77 19.66
C ALA A 298 14.86 -10.17 18.43
N VAL A 299 15.00 -10.82 17.27
CA VAL A 299 14.36 -10.41 16.02
C VAL A 299 12.92 -10.94 15.97
N PRO A 300 11.89 -10.07 15.87
CA PRO A 300 10.49 -10.49 15.84
C PRO A 300 10.15 -11.51 14.75
N ALA A 301 10.63 -11.29 13.53
CA ALA A 301 10.35 -12.17 12.39
C ALA A 301 10.92 -13.58 12.59
N GLU A 302 12.11 -13.70 13.20
CA GLU A 302 12.71 -14.99 13.53
C GLU A 302 11.88 -15.72 14.60
N ARG A 303 11.49 -15.01 15.67
CA ARG A 303 10.61 -15.59 16.70
C ARG A 303 9.27 -16.07 16.16
N LEU A 304 8.67 -15.31 15.24
CA LEU A 304 7.42 -15.75 14.61
C LEU A 304 7.64 -17.05 13.84
N ARG A 305 8.62 -17.08 12.94
CA ARG A 305 8.91 -18.23 12.09
C ARG A 305 9.30 -19.47 12.91
N ASP A 306 10.17 -19.31 13.89
CA ASP A 306 10.82 -20.44 14.56
C ASP A 306 9.99 -21.00 15.73
N HIS A 307 9.09 -20.20 16.32
CA HIS A 307 8.38 -20.57 17.55
C HIS A 307 6.88 -20.30 17.56
N GLU A 308 6.40 -19.27 16.86
CA GLU A 308 5.02 -18.80 17.05
C GLU A 308 4.06 -19.23 15.93
N LEU A 309 4.53 -19.28 14.68
CA LEU A 309 3.71 -19.56 13.50
C LEU A 309 3.00 -20.91 13.60
N ALA A 310 3.71 -21.94 14.08
CA ALA A 310 3.16 -23.28 14.27
C ALA A 310 2.06 -23.35 15.34
N LEU A 311 1.92 -22.30 16.17
CA LEU A 311 0.92 -22.20 17.24
C LEU A 311 -0.29 -21.35 16.84
N LEU A 312 -0.23 -20.68 15.67
CA LEU A 312 -1.37 -19.97 15.10
C LEU A 312 -2.37 -20.95 14.48
N GLY A 313 -3.65 -20.60 14.54
CA GLY A 313 -4.71 -21.31 13.82
C GLY A 313 -4.57 -21.15 12.31
N GLY A 314 -5.00 -22.17 11.56
CA GLY A 314 -4.97 -22.13 10.10
C GLY A 314 -5.91 -21.07 9.51
N LEU A 315 -5.50 -20.44 8.42
CA LEU A 315 -6.33 -19.50 7.68
C LEU A 315 -7.50 -20.25 6.99
N PRO A 316 -8.71 -19.66 6.96
CA PRO A 316 -9.80 -20.21 6.18
C PRO A 316 -9.47 -20.12 4.68
N ALA A 317 -9.97 -21.08 3.89
CA ALA A 317 -9.72 -21.12 2.44
C ALA A 317 -10.27 -19.89 1.68
N LEU A 318 -11.29 -19.22 2.25
CA LEU A 318 -11.88 -18.02 1.70
C LEU A 318 -12.04 -16.96 2.77
N ARG A 319 -11.87 -15.70 2.39
CA ARG A 319 -12.22 -14.58 3.25
C ARG A 319 -13.73 -14.52 3.51
N PRO A 320 -14.16 -14.07 4.70
CA PRO A 320 -15.57 -13.81 4.95
C PRO A 320 -16.03 -12.64 4.08
N ARG A 321 -17.35 -12.50 3.92
CA ARG A 321 -17.90 -11.28 3.36
C ARG A 321 -17.66 -10.13 4.35
N ILE A 322 -17.02 -9.07 3.88
CA ILE A 322 -16.70 -7.89 4.70
C ILE A 322 -17.43 -6.69 4.11
N GLY A 323 -18.35 -6.10 4.88
CA GLY A 323 -19.18 -4.99 4.45
C GLY A 323 -20.24 -5.38 3.40
N GLY A 324 -21.17 -4.45 3.15
CA GLY A 324 -22.13 -4.44 2.04
C GLY A 324 -23.08 -5.66 1.89
N PRO A 325 -24.18 -5.50 1.12
CA PRO A 325 -24.96 -6.65 0.67
C PRO A 325 -24.16 -7.47 -0.36
N ALA A 326 -24.47 -8.76 -0.44
CA ALA A 326 -23.91 -9.64 -1.47
C ALA A 326 -24.18 -9.08 -2.88
N MET A 327 -23.14 -8.96 -3.71
CA MET A 327 -23.31 -8.56 -5.11
C MET A 327 -23.36 -9.81 -5.98
N PHE A 328 -24.49 -10.05 -6.66
CA PHE A 328 -24.63 -11.17 -7.58
C PHE A 328 -24.63 -10.70 -9.03
N ARG A 329 -24.01 -11.48 -9.93
CA ARG A 329 -24.08 -11.27 -11.38
C ARG A 329 -24.35 -12.59 -12.08
N LYS A 330 -25.16 -12.53 -13.13
CA LYS A 330 -25.37 -13.65 -14.03
C LYS A 330 -24.20 -13.74 -15.01
N VAL A 331 -23.64 -14.93 -15.20
CA VAL A 331 -22.60 -15.18 -16.20
C VAL A 331 -23.24 -15.18 -17.59
N ASP A 332 -22.71 -14.35 -18.48
CA ASP A 332 -23.21 -14.20 -19.85
C ASP A 332 -22.75 -15.35 -20.76
N ARG A 333 -23.25 -15.35 -22.01
CA ARG A 333 -22.89 -16.37 -23.01
C ARG A 333 -21.42 -16.33 -23.46
N LEU A 334 -20.68 -15.27 -23.11
CA LEU A 334 -19.25 -15.13 -23.38
C LEU A 334 -18.41 -15.61 -22.19
N SER A 335 -19.03 -16.30 -21.23
CA SER A 335 -18.38 -16.75 -20.01
C SER A 335 -17.82 -15.61 -19.18
N CYS A 336 -18.55 -14.49 -19.11
CA CYS A 336 -18.10 -13.29 -18.41
C CYS A 336 -19.15 -12.71 -17.48
N ILE A 337 -18.70 -11.93 -16.49
CA ILE A 337 -19.54 -11.05 -15.67
C ILE A 337 -19.12 -9.60 -15.82
N ARG A 338 -19.97 -8.68 -15.37
CA ARG A 338 -19.70 -7.23 -15.38
C ARG A 338 -19.66 -6.65 -13.97
N HIS A 339 -18.61 -5.88 -13.69
CA HIS A 339 -18.44 -5.11 -12.47
C HIS A 339 -17.73 -3.79 -12.80
N GLY A 340 -18.22 -2.65 -12.29
CA GLY A 340 -17.60 -1.34 -12.55
C GLY A 340 -17.47 -0.97 -14.04
N SER A 341 -18.42 -1.37 -14.89
CA SER A 341 -18.36 -1.26 -16.37
C SER A 341 -17.23 -2.04 -17.06
N ALA A 342 -16.41 -2.78 -16.32
CA ALA A 342 -15.43 -3.73 -16.83
C ALA A 342 -16.03 -5.14 -17.00
N ARG A 343 -15.35 -5.99 -17.76
CA ARG A 343 -15.72 -7.40 -17.98
C ARG A 343 -14.66 -8.36 -17.43
N TYR A 344 -15.10 -9.40 -16.74
CA TYR A 344 -14.24 -10.40 -16.12
C TYR A 344 -14.67 -11.79 -16.56
N SER A 345 -13.74 -12.61 -17.03
CA SER A 345 -14.04 -13.99 -17.43
C SER A 345 -14.33 -14.89 -16.22
N VAL A 346 -15.10 -15.96 -16.44
CA VAL A 346 -15.43 -17.00 -15.47
C VAL A 346 -15.30 -18.34 -16.20
N PRO A 347 -14.96 -19.47 -15.55
CA PRO A 347 -14.98 -20.78 -16.22
C PRO A 347 -16.29 -21.06 -16.97
N SER A 348 -16.18 -21.60 -18.19
CA SER A 348 -17.34 -21.83 -19.09
C SER A 348 -18.42 -22.73 -18.51
N ALA A 349 -18.10 -23.55 -17.52
CA ALA A 349 -19.06 -24.37 -16.78
C ALA A 349 -20.11 -23.53 -16.03
N ALA A 350 -19.80 -22.27 -15.68
CA ALA A 350 -20.69 -21.38 -14.93
C ALA A 350 -21.60 -20.52 -15.82
N ILE A 351 -21.61 -20.71 -17.15
CA ILE A 351 -22.44 -19.91 -18.07
C ILE A 351 -23.93 -20.06 -17.69
N GLY A 352 -24.60 -18.91 -17.47
CA GLY A 352 -26.00 -18.87 -17.07
C GLY A 352 -26.22 -18.89 -15.56
N ASP A 353 -25.23 -19.27 -14.76
CA ASP A 353 -25.31 -19.26 -13.31
C ASP A 353 -25.25 -17.84 -12.75
N SER A 354 -25.78 -17.68 -11.54
CA SER A 354 -25.62 -16.46 -10.74
C SER A 354 -24.47 -16.64 -9.77
N VAL A 355 -23.44 -15.81 -9.89
CA VAL A 355 -22.21 -15.86 -9.09
C VAL A 355 -22.15 -14.67 -8.13
N GLU A 356 -21.55 -14.87 -6.95
CA GLU A 356 -21.26 -13.80 -6.00
C GLU A 356 -19.93 -13.12 -6.38
N ILE A 357 -19.91 -11.79 -6.32
CA ILE A 357 -18.71 -10.98 -6.53
C ILE A 357 -18.30 -10.38 -5.20
N ARG A 358 -17.00 -10.49 -4.89
CA ARG A 358 -16.36 -9.81 -3.76
C ARG A 358 -15.20 -8.99 -4.30
N VAL A 359 -15.13 -7.73 -3.89
CA VAL A 359 -14.01 -6.84 -4.25
C VAL A 359 -13.30 -6.43 -2.98
N HIS A 360 -11.98 -6.64 -2.96
CA HIS A 360 -11.15 -6.29 -1.81
C HIS A 360 -9.73 -5.97 -2.27
N ALA A 361 -9.14 -4.88 -1.76
CA ALA A 361 -7.76 -4.44 -2.05
C ALA A 361 -7.37 -4.45 -3.55
N GLY A 362 -8.32 -4.08 -4.43
CA GLY A 362 -8.08 -4.06 -5.87
C GLY A 362 -8.13 -5.44 -6.55
N GLU A 363 -8.53 -6.49 -5.85
CA GLU A 363 -8.83 -7.81 -6.42
C GLU A 363 -10.34 -8.06 -6.42
N LEU A 364 -10.82 -8.69 -7.49
CA LEU A 364 -12.19 -9.16 -7.68
C LEU A 364 -12.20 -10.69 -7.66
N SER A 365 -12.85 -11.27 -6.65
CA SER A 365 -13.07 -12.71 -6.53
C SER A 365 -14.51 -13.05 -6.93
N ILE A 366 -14.66 -14.10 -7.74
CA ILE A 366 -15.94 -14.60 -8.26
C ILE A 366 -16.19 -15.96 -7.63
N LEU A 367 -17.30 -16.10 -6.91
CA LEU A 367 -17.64 -17.32 -6.18
C LEU A 367 -18.99 -17.90 -6.61
N THR A 368 -19.16 -19.20 -6.44
CA THR A 368 -20.48 -19.83 -6.55
C THR A 368 -21.42 -19.22 -5.51
N ARG A 369 -22.70 -19.13 -5.86
CA ARG A 369 -23.72 -18.66 -4.92
C ARG A 369 -23.88 -19.67 -3.80
N GLN A 370 -23.64 -19.23 -2.57
CA GLN A 370 -23.92 -20.04 -1.39
C GLN A 370 -25.41 -20.37 -1.32
N THR A 371 -25.72 -21.67 -1.41
CA THR A 371 -27.08 -22.20 -1.32
C THR A 371 -27.09 -23.27 -0.24
N GLY A 372 -27.77 -23.00 0.88
CA GLY A 372 -27.77 -23.89 2.05
C GLY A 372 -26.44 -23.94 2.79
N ALA A 373 -26.04 -25.14 3.22
CA ALA A 373 -24.88 -25.36 4.09
C ALA A 373 -23.54 -25.51 3.33
N THR A 374 -23.56 -25.67 2.01
CA THR A 374 -22.33 -25.82 1.22
C THR A 374 -21.60 -24.48 1.14
N PRO A 375 -20.30 -24.42 1.50
CA PRO A 375 -19.54 -23.19 1.38
C PRO A 375 -19.42 -22.76 -0.09
N PRO A 376 -19.38 -21.45 -0.37
CA PRO A 376 -19.14 -20.96 -1.72
C PRO A 376 -17.76 -21.44 -2.20
N GLN A 377 -17.64 -21.72 -3.50
CA GLN A 377 -16.40 -22.12 -4.15
C GLN A 377 -15.87 -20.94 -4.97
N LEU A 378 -14.55 -20.70 -4.91
CA LEU A 378 -13.91 -19.71 -5.78
C LEU A 378 -13.87 -20.24 -7.22
N LEU A 379 -14.44 -19.46 -8.14
CA LEU A 379 -14.46 -19.74 -9.58
C LEU A 379 -13.33 -19.02 -10.32
N ALA A 380 -13.04 -17.77 -9.94
CA ALA A 380 -12.02 -16.94 -10.57
C ALA A 380 -11.57 -15.80 -9.65
N CYS A 381 -10.31 -15.37 -9.79
CA CYS A 381 -9.78 -14.14 -9.21
C CYS A 381 -9.21 -13.25 -10.34
N HIS A 382 -9.44 -11.95 -10.24
CA HIS A 382 -8.99 -10.96 -11.21
C HIS A 382 -8.49 -9.70 -10.52
N PRO A 383 -7.46 -9.01 -11.04
CA PRO A 383 -7.24 -7.61 -10.68
C PRO A 383 -8.44 -6.78 -11.14
N VAL A 384 -8.87 -5.81 -10.33
CA VAL A 384 -9.89 -4.83 -10.72
C VAL A 384 -9.31 -3.94 -11.81
N VAL A 385 -10.00 -3.88 -12.94
CA VAL A 385 -9.61 -3.09 -14.13
C VAL A 385 -10.55 -1.91 -14.33
N GLY A 386 -10.12 -0.94 -15.13
CA GLY A 386 -10.85 0.31 -15.37
C GLY A 386 -12.16 0.13 -16.14
N PRO A 387 -13.07 1.13 -16.12
CA PRO A 387 -14.31 1.09 -16.87
C PRO A 387 -14.09 0.81 -18.37
N GLY A 388 -14.76 -0.19 -18.92
CA GLY A 388 -14.64 -0.59 -20.33
C GLY A 388 -13.52 -1.60 -20.61
N GLU A 389 -12.59 -1.80 -19.68
CA GLU A 389 -11.52 -2.79 -19.81
C GLU A 389 -12.03 -4.23 -19.60
N VAL A 390 -11.19 -5.19 -20.00
CA VAL A 390 -11.47 -6.62 -19.90
C VAL A 390 -10.34 -7.35 -19.19
N SER A 391 -10.68 -8.20 -18.22
CA SER A 391 -9.75 -9.10 -17.54
C SER A 391 -10.14 -10.54 -17.87
N ILE A 392 -9.39 -11.15 -18.78
CA ILE A 392 -9.71 -12.46 -19.37
C ILE A 392 -8.60 -13.45 -19.03
N LEU A 393 -8.98 -14.57 -18.41
CA LEU A 393 -8.10 -15.71 -18.20
C LEU A 393 -8.43 -16.79 -19.24
N ASP A 394 -7.48 -17.09 -20.14
CA ASP A 394 -7.72 -18.04 -21.22
C ASP A 394 -8.03 -19.46 -20.70
N ALA A 395 -7.54 -19.82 -19.50
CA ALA A 395 -7.84 -21.09 -18.83
C ALA A 395 -9.34 -21.30 -18.50
N HIS A 396 -10.16 -20.24 -18.55
CA HIS A 396 -11.60 -20.34 -18.35
C HIS A 396 -12.34 -20.91 -19.57
N TYR A 397 -11.67 -21.00 -20.72
CA TYR A 397 -12.25 -21.45 -21.97
C TYR A 397 -11.73 -22.86 -22.32
N PRO A 398 -12.60 -23.75 -22.79
CA PRO A 398 -12.22 -25.15 -23.05
C PRO A 398 -11.28 -25.33 -24.25
N ALA A 399 -11.19 -24.33 -25.13
CA ALA A 399 -10.30 -24.33 -26.28
C ALA A 399 -9.30 -23.18 -26.16
N ALA A 400 -8.03 -23.48 -26.46
CA ALA A 400 -7.01 -22.44 -26.60
C ALA A 400 -7.45 -21.43 -27.65
N ARG A 401 -7.29 -20.15 -27.34
CA ARG A 401 -7.57 -19.07 -28.29
C ARG A 401 -6.67 -19.29 -29.53
N PRO A 402 -7.25 -19.41 -30.75
CA PRO A 402 -6.43 -19.53 -31.94
C PRO A 402 -5.56 -18.28 -32.11
N VAL A 403 -4.29 -18.47 -32.45
CA VAL A 403 -3.28 -17.40 -32.62
C VAL A 403 -3.74 -16.36 -33.65
N VAL A 404 -4.47 -16.81 -34.67
CA VAL A 404 -5.10 -15.95 -35.65
C VAL A 404 -6.61 -15.98 -35.43
N PRO A 405 -7.27 -14.83 -35.18
CA PRO A 405 -8.72 -14.79 -35.04
C PRO A 405 -9.37 -15.25 -36.35
N THR A 406 -10.05 -16.39 -36.31
CA THR A 406 -10.76 -16.95 -37.46
C THR A 406 -12.01 -16.12 -37.74
N ARG A 407 -11.91 -15.13 -38.63
CA ARG A 407 -13.07 -14.43 -39.19
C ARG A 407 -13.66 -15.27 -40.31
N ALA A 408 -14.27 -16.39 -39.96
CA ALA A 408 -14.99 -17.22 -40.93
C ALA A 408 -16.20 -16.44 -41.45
N VAL A 409 -16.34 -16.35 -42.78
CA VAL A 409 -17.52 -15.75 -43.42
C VAL A 409 -18.73 -16.60 -43.05
N ARG A 410 -19.75 -15.99 -42.42
CA ARG A 410 -21.02 -16.64 -42.10
C ARG A 410 -22.13 -16.02 -42.97
N PRO A 411 -22.33 -16.52 -44.21
CA PRO A 411 -23.35 -15.97 -45.10
C PRO A 411 -24.75 -16.23 -44.54
N ARG A 412 -25.57 -15.18 -44.47
CA ARG A 412 -26.95 -15.22 -43.95
C ARG A 412 -27.97 -15.19 -45.08
N THR A 413 -27.73 -14.41 -46.12
CA THR A 413 -28.67 -14.23 -47.25
C THR A 413 -28.46 -15.28 -48.35
N ALA A 414 -29.47 -15.48 -49.20
CA ALA A 414 -29.34 -16.38 -50.35
C ALA A 414 -28.24 -15.92 -51.32
N THR A 415 -28.12 -14.61 -51.55
CA THR A 415 -27.09 -14.00 -52.39
C THR A 415 -25.69 -14.20 -51.82
N GLU A 416 -25.49 -14.00 -50.52
CA GLU A 416 -24.21 -14.25 -49.85
C GLU A 416 -23.80 -15.72 -49.93
N LYS A 417 -24.77 -16.65 -49.77
CA LYS A 417 -24.51 -18.08 -49.91
C LYS A 417 -24.12 -18.46 -51.33
N ALA A 418 -24.83 -17.93 -52.33
CA ALA A 418 -24.53 -18.14 -53.74
C ALA A 418 -23.14 -17.58 -54.12
N PHE A 419 -22.79 -16.40 -53.62
CA PHE A 419 -21.49 -15.80 -53.86
C PHE A 419 -20.36 -16.57 -53.16
N CYS A 420 -20.55 -16.99 -51.90
CA CYS A 420 -19.57 -17.82 -51.18
C CYS A 420 -19.36 -19.20 -51.84
N ALA A 421 -20.37 -19.73 -52.54
CA ALA A 421 -20.29 -20.98 -53.27
C ALA A 421 -19.39 -20.91 -54.52
N LEU A 422 -19.06 -19.69 -55.01
CA LEU A 422 -18.10 -19.50 -56.11
C LEU A 422 -16.67 -19.89 -55.72
N GLY A 423 -16.36 -19.98 -54.42
CA GLY A 423 -15.09 -20.52 -53.93
C GLY A 423 -14.24 -19.54 -53.10
N PRO A 424 -12.95 -19.88 -52.86
CA PRO A 424 -12.09 -19.15 -51.92
C PRO A 424 -11.86 -17.68 -52.27
N ALA A 425 -11.76 -17.32 -53.55
CA ALA A 425 -11.55 -15.93 -53.98
C ALA A 425 -12.74 -15.03 -53.61
N ALA A 426 -13.97 -15.54 -53.76
CA ALA A 426 -15.18 -14.83 -53.36
C ALA A 426 -15.29 -14.67 -51.83
N GLN A 427 -14.87 -15.68 -51.07
CA GLN A 427 -14.82 -15.60 -49.60
C GLN A 427 -13.77 -14.58 -49.13
N ALA A 428 -12.59 -14.56 -49.77
CA ALA A 428 -11.54 -13.58 -49.48
C ALA A 428 -12.01 -12.14 -49.78
N PHE A 429 -12.70 -11.93 -50.89
CA PHE A 429 -13.29 -10.64 -51.24
C PHE A 429 -14.30 -10.17 -50.20
N LEU A 430 -15.21 -11.06 -49.75
CA LEU A 430 -16.18 -10.75 -48.70
C LEU A 430 -15.52 -10.40 -47.36
N THR A 431 -14.52 -11.18 -46.92
CA THR A 431 -13.80 -10.91 -45.68
C THR A 431 -13.08 -9.57 -45.74
N GLY A 432 -12.43 -9.25 -46.87
CA GLY A 432 -11.74 -7.98 -47.09
C GLY A 432 -12.70 -6.79 -47.12
N ALA A 433 -13.81 -6.91 -47.87
CA ALA A 433 -14.83 -5.86 -47.95
C ALA A 433 -15.50 -5.56 -46.60
N ALA A 434 -15.77 -6.61 -45.80
CA ALA A 434 -16.30 -6.46 -44.45
C ALA A 434 -15.28 -5.82 -43.50
N ALA A 435 -14.00 -6.20 -43.61
CA ALA A 435 -12.92 -5.61 -42.81
C ALA A 435 -12.69 -4.13 -43.16
N ALA A 436 -12.87 -3.74 -44.42
CA ALA A 436 -12.78 -2.36 -44.89
C ALA A 436 -14.04 -1.52 -44.60
N GLY A 437 -15.09 -2.11 -44.03
CA GLY A 437 -16.33 -1.41 -43.69
C GLY A 437 -17.19 -1.00 -44.90
N SER A 438 -17.18 -1.79 -45.99
CA SER A 438 -17.98 -1.49 -47.18
C SER A 438 -19.48 -1.46 -46.88
N THR A 439 -20.11 -0.29 -47.03
CA THR A 439 -21.52 -0.07 -46.66
C THR A 439 -22.55 -0.52 -47.69
N ARG A 440 -22.16 -0.72 -48.97
CA ARG A 440 -23.08 -1.18 -50.03
C ARG A 440 -22.83 -2.62 -50.49
N LEU A 441 -22.11 -3.41 -49.70
CA LEU A 441 -21.75 -4.79 -50.02
C LEU A 441 -22.97 -5.64 -50.42
N ALA A 442 -24.12 -5.44 -49.77
CA ALA A 442 -25.35 -6.18 -50.09
C ALA A 442 -25.87 -5.90 -51.51
N ALA A 443 -25.78 -4.66 -51.99
CA ALA A 443 -26.20 -4.29 -53.34
C ALA A 443 -25.17 -4.76 -54.38
N ASP A 444 -23.87 -4.58 -54.08
CA ASP A 444 -22.77 -4.95 -54.97
C ASP A 444 -22.70 -6.48 -55.18
N LEU A 445 -23.09 -7.30 -54.19
CA LEU A 445 -23.10 -8.76 -54.31
C LEU A 445 -24.06 -9.28 -55.38
N GLY A 446 -25.23 -8.65 -55.54
CA GLY A 446 -26.16 -9.03 -56.61
C GLY A 446 -25.56 -8.76 -57.99
N GLU A 447 -24.99 -7.57 -58.14
CA GLU A 447 -24.33 -7.13 -59.38
C GLU A 447 -23.11 -7.99 -59.73
N LEU A 448 -22.33 -8.43 -58.73
CA LEU A 448 -21.20 -9.35 -58.93
C LEU A 448 -21.64 -10.75 -59.37
N VAL A 449 -22.75 -11.26 -58.83
CA VAL A 449 -23.32 -12.55 -59.28
C VAL A 449 -23.79 -12.44 -60.73
N ASP A 450 -24.40 -11.33 -61.11
CA ASP A 450 -24.83 -11.09 -62.50
C ASP A 450 -23.64 -10.92 -63.46
N LEU A 451 -22.56 -10.24 -63.03
CA LEU A 451 -21.30 -10.18 -63.78
C LEU A 451 -20.71 -11.57 -64.03
N GLY A 452 -20.78 -12.47 -63.04
CA GLY A 452 -20.34 -13.85 -63.20
C GLY A 452 -21.15 -14.64 -64.22
N ARG A 453 -22.47 -14.37 -64.33
CA ARG A 453 -23.32 -14.96 -65.36
C ARG A 453 -22.97 -14.45 -66.76
N ALA A 454 -22.58 -13.18 -66.87
CA ALA A 454 -22.28 -12.53 -68.15
C ALA A 454 -20.87 -12.85 -68.69
N HIS A 455 -19.86 -12.93 -67.82
CA HIS A 455 -18.45 -13.09 -68.21
C HIS A 455 -17.86 -14.48 -67.93
N GLY A 456 -18.63 -15.36 -67.29
CA GLY A 456 -18.16 -16.67 -66.85
C GLY A 456 -17.52 -16.64 -65.46
N THR A 457 -17.59 -17.77 -64.76
CA THR A 457 -17.14 -17.88 -63.37
C THR A 457 -15.63 -17.70 -63.21
N GLU A 458 -14.83 -18.22 -64.14
CA GLU A 458 -13.37 -18.18 -64.06
C GLU A 458 -12.83 -16.75 -64.17
N ALA A 459 -13.29 -15.99 -65.16
CA ALA A 459 -12.95 -14.57 -65.32
C ALA A 459 -13.37 -13.73 -64.11
N LEU A 460 -14.55 -14.01 -63.53
CA LEU A 460 -14.99 -13.34 -62.31
C LEU A 460 -14.07 -13.64 -61.12
N LEU A 461 -13.64 -14.89 -60.94
CA LEU A 461 -12.75 -15.28 -59.83
C LEU A 461 -11.37 -14.63 -59.95
N GLU A 462 -10.82 -14.51 -61.16
CA GLU A 462 -9.58 -13.76 -61.41
C GLU A 462 -9.75 -12.27 -61.08
N ALA A 463 -10.85 -11.67 -61.53
CA ALA A 463 -11.16 -10.27 -61.26
C ALA A 463 -11.36 -10.00 -59.76
N LEU A 464 -12.03 -10.90 -59.03
CA LEU A 464 -12.20 -10.81 -57.57
C LEU A 464 -10.88 -10.95 -56.83
N THR A 465 -10.01 -11.87 -57.26
CA THR A 465 -8.67 -12.04 -56.68
C THR A 465 -7.86 -10.77 -56.84
N ARG A 466 -7.90 -10.17 -58.04
CA ARG A 466 -7.24 -8.90 -58.33
C ARG A 466 -7.82 -7.75 -57.51
N ALA A 467 -9.14 -7.60 -57.47
CA ALA A 467 -9.81 -6.56 -56.69
C ALA A 467 -9.44 -6.65 -55.21
N THR A 468 -9.39 -7.87 -54.67
CA THR A 468 -8.95 -8.15 -53.29
C THR A 468 -7.49 -7.71 -53.06
N ALA A 469 -6.59 -8.01 -54.01
CA ALA A 469 -5.17 -7.62 -53.91
C ALA A 469 -4.98 -6.08 -53.91
N PHE A 470 -5.84 -5.33 -54.60
CA PHE A 470 -5.81 -3.86 -54.64
C PHE A 470 -6.70 -3.19 -53.59
N GLY A 471 -7.38 -3.95 -52.71
CA GLY A 471 -8.29 -3.41 -51.72
C GLY A 471 -9.52 -2.69 -52.31
N ARG A 472 -9.98 -3.13 -53.49
CA ARG A 472 -11.15 -2.60 -54.19
C ARG A 472 -12.35 -3.52 -53.97
N TRP A 473 -13.45 -2.98 -53.48
CA TRP A 473 -14.59 -3.78 -52.98
C TRP A 473 -15.93 -3.48 -53.66
N ARG A 474 -15.95 -2.66 -54.72
CA ARG A 474 -17.17 -2.30 -55.47
C ARG A 474 -17.36 -3.23 -56.67
N ALA A 475 -18.61 -3.49 -57.04
CA ALA A 475 -18.92 -4.22 -58.28
C ALA A 475 -18.43 -3.48 -59.54
N GLU A 476 -18.44 -2.15 -59.51
CA GLU A 476 -17.91 -1.29 -60.58
C GLU A 476 -16.39 -1.48 -60.80
N ASP A 477 -15.62 -1.62 -59.73
CA ASP A 477 -14.18 -1.90 -59.83
C ASP A 477 -13.94 -3.27 -60.48
N VAL A 478 -14.71 -4.29 -60.09
CA VAL A 478 -14.62 -5.64 -60.66
C VAL A 478 -15.03 -5.65 -62.13
N ARG A 479 -16.09 -4.91 -62.50
CA ARG A 479 -16.47 -4.70 -63.90
C ARG A 479 -15.34 -4.05 -64.70
N SER A 480 -14.68 -3.04 -64.14
CA SER A 480 -13.55 -2.37 -64.78
C SER A 480 -12.36 -3.32 -64.99
N ILE A 481 -12.10 -4.19 -64.02
CA ILE A 481 -11.07 -5.24 -64.13
C ILE A 481 -11.42 -6.24 -65.24
N LEU A 482 -12.68 -6.70 -65.30
CA LEU A 482 -13.15 -7.61 -66.35
C LEU A 482 -13.05 -6.97 -67.74
N ALA A 483 -13.36 -5.69 -67.88
CA ALA A 483 -13.28 -4.96 -69.13
C ALA A 483 -11.83 -4.69 -69.59
N ALA A 484 -10.89 -4.53 -68.66
CA ALA A 484 -9.49 -4.26 -68.96
C ALA A 484 -8.72 -5.49 -69.51
N GLY A 485 -9.24 -6.71 -69.32
CA GLY A 485 -8.59 -7.94 -69.80
C GLY A 485 -7.24 -8.21 -69.13
N HIS A 486 -6.22 -8.62 -69.91
CA HIS A 486 -4.89 -8.96 -69.40
C HIS A 486 -4.15 -7.71 -68.90
N THR A 487 -4.02 -7.60 -67.57
CA THR A 487 -3.37 -6.47 -66.90
C THR A 487 -2.17 -6.93 -66.07
N PRO A 488 -1.11 -6.10 -65.92
CA PRO A 488 0.13 -6.50 -65.24
C PRO A 488 -0.14 -7.04 -63.84
N THR A 489 0.50 -8.16 -63.46
CA THR A 489 0.35 -8.76 -62.13
C THR A 489 1.03 -7.87 -61.07
N PRO A 490 0.31 -7.46 -60.02
CA PRO A 490 0.93 -6.72 -58.92
C PRO A 490 2.02 -7.59 -58.28
N ARG A 491 3.24 -7.07 -58.22
CA ARG A 491 4.32 -7.67 -57.45
C ARG A 491 4.34 -7.04 -56.06
N PRO A 492 4.74 -7.79 -55.01
CA PRO A 492 5.00 -7.18 -53.71
C PRO A 492 5.98 -6.01 -53.87
N ALA A 493 5.86 -5.01 -52.98
CA ALA A 493 6.86 -3.95 -52.91
C ALA A 493 8.23 -4.61 -52.77
N GLY A 494 9.15 -4.31 -53.68
CA GLY A 494 10.54 -4.74 -53.57
C GLY A 494 11.18 -4.14 -52.32
N ASP A 495 12.34 -4.64 -51.95
CA ASP A 495 13.10 -4.11 -50.82
C ASP A 495 13.28 -2.59 -50.96
N ALA A 496 13.17 -1.88 -49.83
CA ALA A 496 13.38 -0.45 -49.81
C ALA A 496 14.76 -0.13 -50.40
N LEU A 497 14.79 0.65 -51.48
CA LEU A 497 16.03 1.20 -52.01
C LEU A 497 16.58 2.17 -50.96
N VAL A 498 17.50 1.69 -50.13
CA VAL A 498 18.31 2.52 -49.24
C VAL A 498 19.31 3.26 -50.12
N VAL A 499 18.87 4.37 -50.70
CA VAL A 499 19.75 5.29 -51.42
C VAL A 499 20.28 6.27 -50.38
N GLU A 500 21.60 6.33 -50.19
CA GLU A 500 22.20 7.42 -49.42
C GLU A 500 21.88 8.74 -50.13
N LEU A 501 21.05 9.57 -49.50
CA LEU A 501 20.81 10.92 -49.97
C LEU A 501 22.14 11.67 -49.90
N PRO A 502 22.56 12.36 -50.99
CA PRO A 502 23.81 13.10 -50.97
C PRO A 502 23.77 14.15 -49.86
N SER A 503 24.81 14.21 -49.03
CA SER A 503 24.89 15.16 -47.93
C SER A 503 24.95 16.57 -48.51
N VAL A 504 23.87 17.34 -48.34
CA VAL A 504 23.88 18.77 -48.70
C VAL A 504 24.71 19.49 -47.64
N PRO A 505 25.78 20.24 -48.01
CA PRO A 505 26.55 20.99 -47.04
C PRO A 505 25.65 22.03 -46.37
N THR A 506 25.42 21.87 -45.06
CA THR A 506 24.63 22.81 -44.27
C THR A 506 25.47 24.06 -44.02
N ARG A 507 24.97 25.23 -44.43
CA ARG A 507 25.59 26.51 -44.06
C ARG A 507 25.34 26.78 -42.57
N PRO A 508 26.34 27.25 -41.82
CA PRO A 508 26.14 27.65 -40.43
C PRO A 508 25.13 28.81 -40.36
N LEU A 509 24.30 28.82 -39.31
CA LEU A 509 23.21 29.80 -39.11
C LEU A 509 23.71 31.25 -39.12
N ASP A 510 24.98 31.48 -38.80
CA ASP A 510 25.63 32.79 -38.84
C ASP A 510 25.68 33.39 -40.25
N ALA A 511 25.66 32.55 -41.30
CA ALA A 511 25.59 33.00 -42.69
C ALA A 511 24.24 33.63 -43.06
N TYR A 512 23.24 33.53 -42.19
CA TYR A 512 21.92 34.14 -42.34
C TYR A 512 21.71 35.36 -41.43
N LYS A 513 22.73 35.81 -40.67
CA LYS A 513 22.63 37.06 -39.91
C LYS A 513 22.55 38.23 -40.88
N ILE A 514 21.42 38.92 -40.86
CA ILE A 514 21.24 40.22 -41.51
C ILE A 514 21.92 41.26 -40.63
N SER A 515 22.98 41.89 -41.13
CA SER A 515 23.67 42.99 -40.43
C SER A 515 22.79 44.26 -40.39
N PRO A 516 22.80 45.05 -39.30
CA PRO A 516 21.83 46.14 -39.11
C PRO A 516 22.08 47.42 -39.92
N ASP A 517 23.16 47.54 -40.70
CA ASP A 517 23.60 48.81 -41.29
C ASP A 517 23.12 49.06 -42.73
N ALA A 518 21.90 48.65 -43.07
CA ALA A 518 21.27 48.97 -44.36
C ALA A 518 19.94 49.73 -44.22
N ALA A 519 19.81 50.58 -43.19
CA ALA A 519 18.73 51.54 -43.07
C ALA A 519 19.29 52.96 -42.87
N GLY A 520 19.45 53.70 -43.97
CA GLY A 520 19.60 55.15 -43.89
C GLY A 520 20.57 55.79 -44.89
N SER A 521 20.21 55.84 -46.18
CA SER A 521 20.62 56.95 -47.05
C SER A 521 19.78 56.99 -48.35
N GLY A 522 19.01 58.08 -48.51
CA GLY A 522 18.47 58.58 -49.79
C GLY A 522 17.06 58.09 -50.15
N ASP A 523 16.15 58.92 -50.65
CA ASP A 523 16.18 60.36 -50.89
C ASP A 523 14.75 60.84 -51.21
N ALA A 524 14.56 62.15 -51.21
CA ALA A 524 13.30 62.87 -51.39
C ALA A 524 12.65 62.70 -52.78
N SER A 525 11.32 62.63 -52.79
CA SER A 525 10.41 63.40 -53.66
C SER A 525 9.02 63.43 -53.03
#